data_AF-A0A434L8L0-F1
#
_entry.id   AF-A0A434L8L0-F1
#
_cell.length_a   1.000
_cell.length_b   1.000
_cell.length_c   1.000
_cell.angle_alpha   90.00
_cell.angle_beta   90.00
_cell.angle_gamma   90.00
#
_symmetry.space_group_name_H-M   'P 1'
#
loop_
_entity.id
_entity.type
_entity.pdbx_description
1 polymer ?
#
loop_
_entity_poly.entity_id
_entity_poly.type
_entity_poly.pdbx_seq_one_letter_code
_entity_poly.pdbx_strand_id
1 'polypeptide(L)'
;NQGLIPIFEPGLENLVKENHAAGRIKFTTDAAAAVKHGQIQMIAVGTPPGEDGSADLKYVLAVAEAIGREMDAPKIVVGKSTVPVGTCEKIKARIAATLKARGREDLGFDVASNPEFLKEGSAVADCMKPDRIIVGTGSEDTEAVMRELYAPFNRNHE
;
A
#
# COMPACT_ATOMS: atom_id res chain seq x y z
N ASN A 1 1.12 -11.53 15.29
CA ASN A 1 1.20 -13.00 15.41
C ASN A 1 0.68 -13.57 16.73
N GLN A 2 0.57 -12.80 17.82
CA GLN A 2 0.02 -13.27 19.10
C GLN A 2 -1.46 -12.87 19.33
N GLY A 3 -2.16 -12.39 18.29
CA GLY A 3 -3.53 -11.88 18.40
C GLY A 3 -3.68 -10.56 19.15
N LEU A 4 -2.58 -9.90 19.54
CA LEU A 4 -2.54 -8.59 20.19
C LEU A 4 -2.47 -7.47 19.14
N ILE A 5 -3.42 -6.54 19.19
CA ILE A 5 -3.44 -5.35 18.33
C ILE A 5 -2.76 -4.19 19.05
N PRO A 6 -1.77 -3.52 18.43
CA PRO A 6 -0.97 -2.49 19.09
C PRO A 6 -1.67 -1.12 19.19
N ILE A 7 -2.89 -0.99 18.68
CA ILE A 7 -3.68 0.23 18.64
C ILE A 7 -5.11 -0.07 19.08
N PHE A 8 -5.82 0.95 19.56
CA PHE A 8 -7.24 0.85 19.86
C PHE A 8 -8.06 1.28 18.65
N GLU A 9 -8.79 0.34 18.04
CA GLU A 9 -9.70 0.60 16.94
C GLU A 9 -10.92 -0.34 17.07
N PRO A 10 -12.14 0.19 17.27
CA PRO A 10 -13.34 -0.63 17.44
C PRO A 10 -13.56 -1.64 16.31
N GLY A 11 -13.70 -2.92 16.66
CA GLY A 11 -13.94 -4.02 15.71
C GLY A 11 -12.70 -4.58 15.00
N LEU A 12 -11.54 -3.91 15.09
CA LEU A 12 -10.31 -4.34 14.41
C LEU A 12 -9.79 -5.68 14.95
N GLU A 13 -9.81 -5.89 16.27
CA GLU A 13 -9.29 -7.10 16.90
C GLU A 13 -10.00 -8.37 16.42
N ASN A 14 -11.33 -8.36 16.37
CA ASN A 14 -12.11 -9.49 15.89
C ASN A 14 -11.83 -9.74 14.40
N LEU A 15 -11.83 -8.69 13.58
CA LEU A 15 -11.56 -8.78 12.15
C LEU A 15 -10.19 -9.41 11.87
N VAL A 16 -9.14 -8.98 12.58
CA VAL A 16 -7.79 -9.52 12.43
C VAL A 16 -7.73 -10.97 12.88
N LYS A 17 -8.33 -11.32 14.03
CA LYS A 17 -8.34 -12.70 14.55
C LYS A 17 -9.03 -13.66 13.58
N GLU A 18 -10.21 -13.30 13.07
CA GLU A 18 -10.97 -14.13 12.13
C GLU A 18 -10.22 -14.35 10.82
N ASN A 19 -9.67 -13.29 10.23
CA ASN A 19 -8.92 -13.40 8.97
C ASN A 19 -7.59 -14.13 9.16
N HIS A 20 -6.97 -14.01 10.33
CA HIS A 20 -5.74 -14.73 10.65
C HIS A 20 -6.00 -16.23 10.82
N ALA A 21 -7.05 -16.60 11.57
CA ALA A 21 -7.47 -17.99 11.73
C ALA A 21 -7.89 -18.63 10.39
N ALA A 22 -8.48 -17.86 9.48
CA ALA A 22 -8.84 -18.31 8.15
C ALA A 22 -7.67 -18.30 7.13
N GLY A 23 -6.46 -17.91 7.53
CA GLY A 23 -5.30 -17.88 6.64
C GLY A 23 -5.32 -16.79 5.57
N ARG A 24 -6.23 -15.82 5.66
CA ARG A 24 -6.35 -14.70 4.70
C ARG A 24 -5.41 -13.54 4.99
N ILE A 25 -4.91 -13.43 6.22
CA ILE A 25 -3.91 -12.43 6.62
C ILE A 25 -2.74 -13.06 7.38
N LYS A 26 -1.53 -12.64 7.02
CA LYS A 26 -0.28 -13.03 7.68
C LYS A 26 0.55 -11.79 7.98
N PHE A 27 1.12 -11.72 9.18
CA PHE A 27 2.04 -10.64 9.56
C PHE A 27 3.47 -11.19 9.58
N THR A 28 4.38 -10.44 8.96
CA THR A 28 5.79 -10.81 8.84
C THR A 28 6.66 -9.57 8.85
N THR A 29 7.91 -9.72 9.30
CA THR A 29 8.98 -8.73 9.13
C THR A 29 9.88 -9.08 7.93
N ASP A 30 9.64 -10.21 7.27
CA ASP A 30 10.32 -10.64 6.06
C ASP A 30 9.72 -9.90 4.84
N ALA A 31 10.41 -8.84 4.41
CA ALA A 31 10.02 -8.06 3.24
C ALA A 31 10.07 -8.89 1.95
N ALA A 32 11.02 -9.83 1.81
CA ALA A 32 11.14 -10.64 0.60
C ALA A 32 9.93 -11.56 0.42
N ALA A 33 9.49 -12.20 1.50
CA ALA A 33 8.28 -13.01 1.50
C ALA A 33 7.03 -12.19 1.17
N ALA A 34 6.90 -10.96 1.71
CA ALA A 34 5.77 -10.09 1.45
C ALA A 34 5.72 -9.59 0.00
N VAL A 35 6.87 -9.17 -0.56
CA VAL A 35 6.96 -8.68 -1.94
C VAL A 35 6.66 -9.78 -2.96
N LYS A 36 7.15 -11.00 -2.70
CA LYS A 36 6.83 -12.16 -3.56
C LYS A 36 5.36 -12.53 -3.54
N HIS A 37 4.70 -12.40 -2.38
CA HIS A 37 3.30 -12.74 -2.22
C HIS A 37 2.34 -11.80 -2.96
N GLY A 38 2.49 -10.48 -2.77
CA GLY A 38 1.52 -9.51 -3.28
C GLY A 38 1.78 -9.12 -4.74
N GLN A 39 0.76 -9.18 -5.60
CA GLN A 39 0.77 -8.47 -6.89
C GLN A 39 0.66 -6.95 -6.69
N ILE A 40 -0.19 -6.55 -5.73
CA ILE A 40 -0.39 -5.17 -5.29
C ILE A 40 0.41 -4.95 -4.00
N GLN A 41 1.25 -3.92 -3.98
CA GLN A 41 2.11 -3.56 -2.85
C GLN A 41 1.66 -2.20 -2.30
N MET A 42 0.95 -2.19 -1.17
CA MET A 42 0.48 -0.95 -0.55
C MET A 42 1.52 -0.38 0.42
N ILE A 43 2.00 0.83 0.16
CA ILE A 43 2.90 1.58 1.05
C ILE A 43 2.04 2.42 1.99
N ALA A 44 1.90 1.96 3.23
CA ALA A 44 1.08 2.58 4.28
C ALA A 44 1.89 2.93 5.54
N VAL A 45 3.16 3.33 5.36
CA VAL A 45 4.03 3.77 6.45
C VAL A 45 3.73 5.22 6.83
N GLY A 46 4.07 5.62 8.06
CA GLY A 46 3.95 7.01 8.49
C GLY A 46 4.89 7.95 7.75
N THR A 47 4.45 9.19 7.56
CA THR A 47 5.17 10.30 6.92
C THR A 47 5.21 11.49 7.89
N PRO A 48 5.91 11.35 9.02
CA PRO A 48 5.97 12.43 10.02
C PRO A 48 6.56 13.70 9.40
N PRO A 49 6.25 14.89 9.97
CA PRO A 49 6.91 16.11 9.54
C PRO A 49 8.42 16.06 9.83
N GLY A 50 9.23 16.52 8.88
CA GLY A 50 10.65 16.75 9.02
C GLY A 50 10.95 18.05 9.77
N GLU A 51 12.24 18.35 9.93
CA GLU A 51 12.72 19.52 10.67
C GLU A 51 12.21 20.85 10.11
N ASP A 52 11.93 20.90 8.80
CA ASP A 52 11.40 22.07 8.08
C ASP A 52 9.87 22.04 7.91
N GLY A 53 9.18 21.06 8.52
CA GLY A 53 7.74 20.86 8.39
C GLY A 53 7.29 20.14 7.11
N SER A 54 8.20 19.81 6.20
CA SER A 54 7.89 18.98 5.03
C SER A 54 7.65 17.51 5.43
N ALA A 55 6.93 16.73 4.62
CA ALA A 55 6.74 15.31 4.94
C ALA A 55 8.06 14.52 4.76
N ASP A 56 8.46 13.77 5.79
CA ASP A 56 9.62 12.88 5.72
C ASP A 56 9.28 11.63 4.90
N LEU A 57 9.86 11.55 3.70
CA LEU A 57 9.64 10.46 2.74
C LEU A 57 10.58 9.27 2.95
N LYS A 58 11.50 9.29 3.93
CA LYS A 58 12.52 8.24 4.07
C LYS A 58 11.93 6.84 4.20
N TYR A 59 10.83 6.69 4.94
CA TYR A 59 10.18 5.40 5.14
C TYR A 59 9.49 4.91 3.87
N VAL A 60 8.82 5.82 3.14
CA VAL A 60 8.18 5.52 1.86
C VAL A 60 9.21 5.05 0.84
N LEU A 61 10.34 5.76 0.73
CA LEU A 61 11.41 5.42 -0.19
C LEU A 61 12.17 4.15 0.21
N ALA A 62 12.31 3.87 1.51
CA ALA A 62 12.88 2.62 2.00
C ALA A 62 12.00 1.41 1.63
N VAL A 63 10.68 1.54 1.72
CA VAL A 63 9.76 0.48 1.26
C VAL A 63 9.82 0.33 -0.25
N ALA A 64 9.85 1.42 -1.02
CA ALA A 64 10.01 1.39 -2.47
C ALA A 64 11.31 0.67 -2.89
N GLU A 65 12.42 0.95 -2.19
CA GLU A 65 13.69 0.25 -2.40
C GLU A 65 13.60 -1.24 -2.06
N ALA A 66 12.94 -1.60 -0.96
CA ALA A 66 12.74 -3.01 -0.60
C ALA A 66 11.90 -3.75 -1.66
N ILE A 67 10.82 -3.13 -2.17
CA ILE A 67 10.03 -3.71 -3.28
C ILE A 67 10.92 -3.92 -4.50
N GLY A 68 11.65 -2.88 -4.93
CA GLY A 68 12.56 -2.97 -6.07
C GLY A 68 13.69 -3.98 -5.87
N ARG A 69 14.10 -4.26 -4.62
CA ARG A 69 15.14 -5.25 -4.30
C ARG A 69 14.63 -6.68 -4.37
N GLU A 70 13.42 -6.92 -3.90
CA GLU A 70 12.90 -8.27 -3.69
C GLU A 70 11.98 -8.75 -4.82
N MET A 71 11.44 -7.86 -5.65
CA MET A 71 10.50 -8.25 -6.71
C MET A 71 11.17 -9.12 -7.79
N ASP A 72 10.46 -10.15 -8.22
CA ASP A 72 10.87 -11.11 -9.25
C ASP A 72 9.81 -11.30 -10.35
N ALA A 73 8.69 -10.59 -10.25
CA ALA A 73 7.59 -10.52 -11.21
C ALA A 73 6.99 -9.10 -11.19
N PRO A 74 6.21 -8.70 -12.22
CA PRO A 74 5.60 -7.37 -12.27
C PRO A 74 4.73 -7.05 -11.05
N LYS A 75 4.74 -5.78 -10.63
CA LYS A 75 4.03 -5.30 -9.43
C LYS A 75 3.25 -4.01 -9.71
N ILE A 76 2.15 -3.82 -8.98
CA ILE A 76 1.46 -2.54 -8.84
C ILE A 76 1.81 -1.99 -7.46
N VAL A 77 2.50 -0.86 -7.39
CA VAL A 77 2.89 -0.22 -6.13
C VAL A 77 1.95 0.93 -5.84
N VAL A 78 1.24 0.87 -4.71
CA VAL A 78 0.20 1.82 -4.35
C VAL A 78 0.66 2.67 -3.17
N GLY A 79 0.83 3.97 -3.39
CA GLY A 79 1.05 4.94 -2.32
C GLY A 79 -0.25 5.20 -1.55
N LYS A 80 -0.32 4.70 -0.31
CA LYS A 80 -1.43 4.94 0.63
C LYS A 80 -1.10 6.03 1.64
N SER A 81 0.16 6.11 2.05
CA SER A 81 0.69 7.15 2.94
C SER A 81 0.34 8.57 2.46
N THR A 82 0.00 9.45 3.39
CA THR A 82 -0.22 10.88 3.12
C THR A 82 1.11 11.53 2.73
N VAL A 83 1.26 11.86 1.45
CA VAL A 83 2.51 12.34 0.86
C VAL A 83 2.28 13.57 -0.01
N PRO A 84 3.30 14.44 -0.21
CA PRO A 84 3.20 15.55 -1.15
C PRO A 84 3.01 15.08 -2.59
N VAL A 85 2.45 15.97 -3.41
CA VAL A 85 2.37 15.80 -4.87
C VAL A 85 3.76 15.48 -5.45
N GLY A 86 3.80 14.58 -6.44
CA GLY A 86 5.04 14.12 -7.07
C GLY A 86 5.75 12.97 -6.35
N THR A 87 5.25 12.50 -5.20
CA THR A 87 5.88 11.36 -4.49
C THR A 87 5.79 10.05 -5.26
N CYS A 88 4.75 9.84 -6.09
CA CYS A 88 4.68 8.67 -6.97
C CYS A 88 5.86 8.61 -7.95
N GLU A 89 6.32 9.74 -8.49
CA GLU A 89 7.51 9.79 -9.36
C GLU A 89 8.78 9.46 -8.58
N LYS A 90 8.89 9.88 -7.31
CA LYS A 90 10.02 9.52 -6.44
C LYS A 90 10.05 8.02 -6.13
N ILE A 91 8.89 7.42 -5.87
CA ILE A 91 8.73 5.96 -5.69
C ILE A 91 9.17 5.24 -6.97
N LYS A 92 8.67 5.68 -8.13
CA LYS A 92 9.00 5.11 -9.43
C LYS A 92 10.50 5.17 -9.72
N ALA A 93 11.11 6.34 -9.51
CA ALA A 93 12.55 6.53 -9.68
C ALA A 93 13.37 5.65 -8.73
N ARG A 94 12.95 5.50 -7.47
CA ARG A 94 13.63 4.63 -6.50
C ARG A 94 13.58 3.17 -6.93
N ILE A 95 12.41 2.64 -7.30
CA ILE A 95 12.26 1.25 -7.76
C ILE A 95 13.08 1.01 -9.02
N ALA A 96 12.99 1.91 -10.01
CA ALA A 96 13.74 1.79 -11.26
C ALA A 96 15.26 1.78 -11.02
N ALA A 97 15.77 2.64 -10.14
CA ALA A 97 17.19 2.65 -9.77
C ALA A 97 17.62 1.33 -9.11
N THR A 98 16.79 0.77 -8.21
CA THR A 98 17.07 -0.51 -7.57
C THR A 98 17.05 -1.67 -8.57
N LEU A 99 16.10 -1.70 -9.52
CA LEU A 99 16.04 -2.71 -10.57
C LEU A 99 17.24 -2.64 -11.50
N LYS A 100 17.66 -1.44 -11.89
CA LYS A 100 18.87 -1.22 -12.67
C LYS A 100 20.11 -1.74 -11.94
N ALA A 101 20.25 -1.45 -10.64
CA ALA A 101 21.36 -1.98 -9.84
C ALA A 101 21.36 -3.53 -9.75
N ARG A 102 20.19 -4.17 -9.91
CA ARG A 102 20.03 -5.63 -9.98
C ARG A 102 20.21 -6.21 -11.38
N GLY A 103 20.35 -5.38 -12.41
CA GLY A 103 20.29 -5.82 -13.81
C GLY A 103 18.93 -6.43 -14.19
N ARG A 104 17.85 -5.98 -13.56
CA ARG A 104 16.47 -6.48 -13.75
C ARG A 104 15.53 -5.42 -14.33
N GLU A 105 16.03 -4.63 -15.28
CA GLU A 105 15.23 -3.63 -16.01
C GLU A 105 14.16 -4.28 -16.90
N ASP A 106 14.19 -5.60 -17.07
CA ASP A 106 13.13 -6.41 -17.70
C ASP A 106 11.84 -6.48 -16.87
N LEU A 107 11.90 -6.24 -15.56
CA LEU A 107 10.74 -6.28 -14.68
C LEU A 107 9.93 -4.98 -14.77
N GLY A 108 8.73 -5.08 -15.34
CA GLY A 108 7.75 -3.99 -15.35
C GLY A 108 7.14 -3.74 -13.96
N PHE A 109 6.76 -2.50 -13.70
CA PHE A 109 5.96 -2.14 -12.52
C PHE A 109 5.20 -0.83 -12.78
N ASP A 110 4.06 -0.69 -12.14
CA ASP A 110 3.26 0.54 -12.13
C ASP A 110 3.22 1.15 -10.74
N VAL A 111 3.02 2.46 -10.67
CA VAL A 111 2.83 3.20 -9.42
C VAL A 111 1.51 3.96 -9.47
N ALA A 112 0.67 3.75 -8.47
CA ALA A 112 -0.59 4.45 -8.30
C ALA A 112 -0.64 5.17 -6.94
N SER A 113 -1.42 6.25 -6.87
CA SER A 113 -1.82 6.89 -5.62
C SER A 113 -3.20 6.41 -5.22
N ASN A 114 -3.38 5.98 -3.99
CA ASN A 114 -4.69 5.72 -3.41
C ASN A 114 -4.68 6.27 -1.99
N PRO A 115 -4.96 7.56 -1.77
CA PRO A 115 -4.93 8.14 -0.43
C PRO A 115 -5.96 7.49 0.50
N GLU A 116 -5.79 7.70 1.81
CA GLU A 116 -6.73 7.26 2.84
C GLU A 116 -7.48 8.45 3.45
N PHE A 117 -8.68 8.20 3.97
CA PHE A 117 -9.57 9.20 4.58
C PHE A 117 -10.19 8.66 5.88
N LEU A 118 -9.43 7.86 6.62
CA LEU A 118 -9.88 7.15 7.81
C LEU A 118 -9.74 8.07 9.03
N LYS A 119 -10.72 8.00 9.94
CA LYS A 119 -10.62 8.67 11.25
C LYS A 119 -10.22 7.64 12.30
N GLU A 120 -9.29 8.00 13.17
CA GLU A 120 -8.91 7.17 14.31
C GLU A 120 -10.13 6.90 15.21
N GLY A 121 -10.35 5.64 15.58
CA GLY A 121 -11.53 5.21 16.34
C GLY A 121 -12.76 4.88 15.48
N SER A 122 -12.72 5.13 14.17
CA SER A 122 -13.76 4.69 13.22
C SER A 122 -13.20 4.16 11.90
N ALA A 123 -11.91 3.87 11.82
CA ALA A 123 -11.21 3.45 10.62
C ALA A 123 -11.79 2.17 10.00
N VAL A 124 -12.25 1.22 10.82
CA VAL A 124 -12.90 0.00 10.30
C VAL A 124 -14.20 0.35 9.58
N ALA A 125 -15.04 1.20 10.17
CA ALA A 125 -16.30 1.61 9.57
C ALA A 125 -16.07 2.45 8.29
N ASP A 126 -15.15 3.41 8.35
CA ASP A 126 -14.78 4.27 7.23
C ASP A 126 -14.21 3.48 6.05
N CYS A 127 -13.44 2.41 6.32
CA CYS A 127 -12.90 1.52 5.28
C CYS A 127 -13.99 0.65 4.64
N MET A 128 -14.94 0.15 5.43
CA MET A 128 -16.01 -0.73 4.94
C MET A 128 -17.13 0.03 4.19
N LYS A 129 -17.30 1.32 4.47
CA LYS A 129 -18.31 2.20 3.86
C LYS A 129 -17.70 3.57 3.56
N PRO A 130 -16.75 3.67 2.61
CA PRO A 130 -16.13 4.93 2.28
C PRO A 130 -17.11 5.84 1.53
N ASP A 131 -17.05 7.15 1.77
CA ASP A 131 -17.79 8.14 0.97
C ASP A 131 -17.37 8.10 -0.52
N ARG A 132 -16.07 7.88 -0.75
CA ARG A 132 -15.44 7.74 -2.07
C ARG A 132 -14.10 7.03 -1.95
N ILE A 133 -13.69 6.36 -3.03
CA ILE A 133 -12.36 5.78 -3.16
C ILE A 133 -11.64 6.52 -4.28
N ILE A 134 -10.52 7.17 -3.97
CA ILE A 134 -9.72 7.93 -4.95
C ILE A 134 -8.56 7.06 -5.41
N VAL A 135 -8.43 6.87 -6.72
CA VAL A 135 -7.29 6.19 -7.33
C VAL A 135 -6.72 7.11 -8.41
N GLY A 136 -5.44 7.46 -8.29
CA GLY A 136 -4.68 8.18 -9.31
C GLY A 136 -3.68 7.24 -9.96
N THR A 137 -3.88 6.92 -11.24
CA THR A 137 -2.98 6.10 -12.04
C THR A 137 -2.93 6.64 -13.47
N GLY A 138 -1.81 6.42 -14.17
CA GLY A 138 -1.67 6.69 -15.60
C GLY A 138 -1.78 5.42 -16.47
N SER A 139 -2.10 4.27 -15.87
CA SER A 139 -2.14 2.95 -16.50
C SER A 139 -3.56 2.39 -16.43
N GLU A 140 -4.14 2.08 -17.59
CA GLU A 140 -5.48 1.48 -17.73
C GLU A 140 -5.53 0.08 -17.09
N ASP A 141 -4.46 -0.71 -17.22
CA ASP A 141 -4.35 -2.03 -16.61
C ASP A 141 -4.37 -1.92 -15.07
N THR A 142 -3.61 -0.96 -14.52
CA THR A 142 -3.62 -0.70 -13.08
C THR A 142 -4.99 -0.19 -12.61
N GLU A 143 -5.67 0.64 -13.42
CA GLU A 143 -7.04 1.07 -13.11
C GLU A 143 -7.99 -0.12 -13.01
N ALA A 144 -7.97 -1.03 -13.99
CA ALA A 144 -8.83 -2.20 -14.02
C ALA A 144 -8.63 -3.09 -12.78
N VAL A 145 -7.38 -3.37 -12.41
CA VAL A 145 -7.05 -4.16 -11.22
C VAL A 145 -7.52 -3.46 -9.93
N MET A 146 -7.33 -2.13 -9.83
CA MET A 146 -7.78 -1.38 -8.66
C MET A 146 -9.31 -1.30 -8.56
N ARG A 147 -10.03 -1.27 -9.69
CA ARG A 147 -11.49 -1.38 -9.73
C ARG A 147 -11.97 -2.74 -9.24
N GLU A 148 -11.35 -3.83 -9.70
CA GLU A 148 -11.66 -5.18 -9.21
C GLU A 148 -11.43 -5.30 -7.70
N LEU A 149 -10.28 -4.80 -7.22
CA LEU A 149 -9.92 -4.80 -5.79
C LEU A 149 -10.99 -4.12 -4.94
N TYR A 150 -11.53 -2.99 -5.40
CA TYR A 150 -12.52 -2.19 -4.65
C TYR A 150 -13.98 -2.49 -4.99
N ALA A 151 -14.27 -3.35 -5.97
CA ALA A 151 -15.65 -3.68 -6.37
C ALA A 151 -16.57 -4.06 -5.19
N PRO A 152 -16.13 -4.85 -4.18
CA PRO A 152 -16.99 -5.19 -3.04
C PRO A 152 -17.41 -4.01 -2.14
N PHE A 153 -16.66 -2.91 -2.19
CA PHE A 153 -16.86 -1.71 -1.35
C PHE A 153 -17.63 -0.61 -2.08
N ASN A 154 -17.72 -0.68 -3.41
CA ASN A 154 -18.45 0.28 -4.21
C ASN A 154 -19.93 -0.14 -4.34
N ARG A 155 -20.72 0.07 -3.28
CA ARG A 155 -22.15 -0.30 -3.23
C ARG A 155 -23.09 0.69 -3.92
N ASN A 156 -22.58 1.82 -4.38
CA ASN A 156 -23.35 2.77 -5.18
C ASN A 156 -23.23 2.38 -6.66
N HIS A 157 -23.97 1.34 -7.03
CA HIS A 157 -24.27 1.06 -8.42
C HIS A 157 -25.34 2.06 -8.90
N GLU A 158 -24.90 3.12 -9.56
CA GLU A 158 -25.45 3.57 -10.86
C GLU A 158 -24.28 3.80 -11.82
#